data_AF-K1TLR3-F1
#
_entry.id   AF-K1TLR3-F1
#
_cell.length_a   1.000
_cell.length_b   1.000
_cell.length_c   1.000
_cell.angle_alpha   90.00
_cell.angle_beta   90.00
_cell.angle_gamma   90.00
#
_symmetry.space_group_name_H-M   'P 1'
#
loop_
_entity.id
_entity.type
_entity.pdbx_description
1 polymer ?
#
loop_
_entity_poly.entity_id
_entity_poly.type
_entity_poly.pdbx_seq_one_letter_code
_entity_poly.pdbx_strand_id
1 'polypeptide(L)'
;MSALRNYLNKIKPNFQKGGKLHAFESVFDGFESFLYVPNTTAKSGASIHDSIDSKRIMSFVVIALIPALLFGMYNVGYQNF
;
A
#
# COMPACT_ATOMS: atom_id res chain seq x y z
N MET A 1 4.45 -9.06 19.18
CA MET A 1 3.68 -9.93 18.27
C MET A 1 2.33 -9.28 18.00
N SER A 2 2.24 -8.39 17.00
CA SER A 2 1.00 -7.66 16.70
C SER A 2 -0.07 -8.65 16.19
N ALA A 3 -1.23 -8.69 16.84
CA ALA A 3 -2.34 -9.58 16.47
C ALA A 3 -2.76 -9.44 15.00
N LEU A 4 -2.62 -8.23 14.44
CA LEU A 4 -2.86 -7.94 13.02
C LEU A 4 -1.90 -8.69 12.08
N ARG A 5 -0.62 -8.80 12.45
CA ARG A 5 0.39 -9.55 11.67
C ARG A 5 0.04 -11.03 11.60
N ASN A 6 -0.41 -11.61 12.72
CA ASN A 6 -0.80 -13.03 12.78
C ASN A 6 -2.08 -13.30 11.99
N TYR A 7 -3.04 -12.38 12.03
CA TYR A 7 -4.28 -12.47 11.25
C TYR A 7 -4.00 -12.43 9.75
N LEU A 8 -3.20 -11.47 9.29
CA LEU A 8 -2.80 -11.36 7.89
C LEU A 8 -2.01 -12.58 7.42
N ASN A 9 -1.07 -13.09 8.22
CA ASN A 9 -0.32 -14.31 7.89
C ASN A 9 -1.21 -15.55 7.75
N LYS A 10 -2.32 -15.64 8.50
CA LYS A 10 -3.27 -16.77 8.42
C LYS A 10 -4.12 -16.71 7.15
N ILE A 11 -4.34 -15.51 6.61
CA ILE A 11 -5.17 -15.27 5.42
C ILE A 11 -4.35 -15.33 4.13
N LYS A 12 -3.08 -14.92 4.20
CA LYS A 12 -2.09 -14.92 3.12
C LYS A 12 -2.07 -16.18 2.23
N PRO A 13 -2.12 -17.42 2.75
CA PRO A 13 -2.10 -18.63 1.90
C PRO A 13 -3.32 -18.77 0.97
N ASN A 14 -4.45 -18.10 1.25
CA ASN A 14 -5.62 -18.11 0.36
C ASN A 14 -5.45 -17.23 -0.89
N PHE A 15 -4.48 -16.31 -0.86
CA PHE A 15 -4.18 -15.36 -1.92
C PHE A 15 -2.92 -15.72 -2.72
N GLN A 16 -2.12 -16.70 -2.27
CA GLN A 16 -0.91 -17.17 -2.98
C GLN A 16 -1.23 -18.09 -4.16
N LYS A 17 -0.27 -18.30 -5.07
CA LYS A 17 -0.34 -19.24 -6.21
C LYS A 17 -0.87 -20.61 -5.80
N GLY A 18 -2.16 -20.86 -6.04
CA GLY A 18 -2.89 -22.09 -5.67
C GLY A 18 -4.15 -21.88 -4.83
N GLY A 19 -4.38 -20.68 -4.29
CA GLY A 19 -5.58 -20.33 -3.52
C GLY A 19 -6.75 -19.82 -4.39
N LYS A 20 -7.99 -19.98 -3.89
CA LYS A 20 -9.22 -19.56 -4.58
C LYS A 20 -9.27 -18.06 -4.93
N LEU A 21 -8.49 -17.23 -4.24
CA LEU A 21 -8.47 -15.77 -4.39
C LEU A 21 -7.16 -15.23 -4.97
N HIS A 22 -6.39 -16.06 -5.67
CA HIS A 22 -5.13 -15.68 -6.31
C HIS A 22 -5.24 -14.45 -7.24
N ALA A 23 -6.41 -14.19 -7.84
CA ALA A 23 -6.64 -12.97 -8.62
C ALA A 23 -6.50 -11.67 -7.80
N PHE A 24 -6.70 -11.73 -6.47
CA PHE A 24 -6.59 -10.59 -5.55
C PHE A 24 -5.25 -10.55 -4.82
N GLU A 25 -4.29 -11.39 -5.21
CA GLU A 25 -2.95 -11.44 -4.60
C GLU A 25 -2.28 -10.06 -4.63
N SER A 26 -2.33 -9.36 -5.77
CA SER A 26 -1.71 -8.05 -5.93
C SER A 26 -2.31 -6.97 -5.00
N VAL A 27 -3.62 -7.06 -4.73
CA VAL A 27 -4.30 -6.12 -3.82
C VAL A 27 -3.93 -6.42 -2.37
N PHE A 28 -3.89 -7.71 -2.00
CA PHE A 28 -3.49 -8.14 -0.67
C PHE A 28 -2.02 -7.82 -0.37
N ASP A 29 -1.13 -8.05 -1.33
CA ASP A 29 0.30 -7.75 -1.21
C ASP A 29 0.56 -6.23 -1.18
N GLY A 30 -0.21 -5.46 -1.95
CA GLY A 30 -0.21 -4.00 -1.88
C GLY A 30 -0.65 -3.47 -0.52
N PHE A 31 -1.69 -4.07 0.07
CA PHE A 31 -2.20 -3.70 1.40
C PHE A 31 -1.23 -4.10 2.53
N GLU A 32 -0.61 -5.28 2.45
CA GLU A 32 0.42 -5.71 3.40
C GLU A 32 1.66 -4.80 3.32
N SER A 33 2.10 -4.43 2.11
CA SER A 33 3.21 -3.50 1.88
C SER A 33 2.90 -2.06 2.33
N PHE A 34 1.63 -1.66 2.34
CA PHE A 34 1.21 -0.35 2.88
C PHE A 34 1.31 -0.34 4.42
N LEU A 35 0.83 -1.40 5.08
CA LEU A 35 0.81 -1.49 6.54
C LEU A 35 2.17 -1.86 7.15
N TYR A 36 2.96 -2.70 6.49
CA TYR A 36 4.21 -3.23 7.03
C TYR A 36 5.37 -3.00 6.08
N VAL A 37 6.55 -2.67 6.64
CA VAL A 37 7.80 -2.63 5.88
C VAL A 37 8.15 -4.05 5.45
N PRO A 38 8.47 -4.29 4.17
CA PRO A 38 8.93 -5.60 3.73
C PRO A 38 10.24 -5.94 4.43
N ASN A 39 10.32 -7.15 5.01
CA ASN A 39 11.55 -7.65 5.66
C ASN A 39 12.64 -8.05 4.65
N THR A 40 12.39 -7.92 3.35
CA THR A 40 13.32 -8.29 2.28
C THR A 40 14.00 -7.05 1.74
N THR A 41 15.31 -6.91 1.98
CA THR A 41 16.15 -5.88 1.36
C THR A 41 16.91 -6.47 0.18
N ALA A 42 17.29 -5.62 -0.78
CA ALA A 42 18.17 -6.03 -1.87
C ALA A 42 19.52 -6.52 -1.30
N LYS A 43 19.88 -7.77 -1.58
CA LYS A 43 21.10 -8.42 -1.06
C LYS A 43 22.38 -8.08 -1.83
N SER A 44 22.27 -7.47 -3.02
CA SER A 44 23.39 -7.12 -3.89
C SER A 44 23.02 -5.91 -4.75
N GLY A 45 23.99 -5.01 -5.01
CA GLY A 45 23.88 -3.95 -6.02
C GLY A 45 23.37 -2.57 -5.58
N ALA A 46 23.06 -2.34 -4.30
CA ALA A 46 22.67 -1.01 -3.82
C ALA A 46 23.85 -0.32 -3.11
N SER A 47 24.30 0.83 -3.64
CA SER A 47 25.41 1.61 -3.09
C SER A 47 25.05 2.31 -1.75
N ILE A 48 23.77 2.67 -1.57
CA ILE A 48 23.22 3.28 -0.35
C ILE A 48 21.77 2.80 -0.20
N HIS A 49 21.45 2.09 0.88
CA HIS A 49 20.06 1.78 1.25
C HIS A 49 19.47 3.01 1.94
N ASP A 50 18.69 3.81 1.21
CA ASP A 50 17.92 4.88 1.84
C ASP A 50 16.88 4.27 2.78
N SER A 51 16.85 4.76 4.02
CA SER A 51 15.86 4.39 5.04
C SER A 51 14.46 4.91 4.72
N ILE A 52 14.36 5.85 3.77
CA ILE A 52 13.11 6.34 3.26
C ILE A 52 12.53 5.30 2.30
N ASP A 53 11.54 4.55 2.80
CA ASP A 53 10.73 3.67 1.96
C ASP A 53 9.89 4.51 1.00
N SER A 54 10.34 4.62 -0.27
CA SER A 54 9.67 5.43 -1.30
C SER A 54 8.19 5.08 -1.46
N LYS A 55 7.80 3.83 -1.24
CA LYS A 55 6.41 3.39 -1.30
C LYS A 55 5.56 3.99 -0.18
N ARG A 56 6.09 4.11 1.04
CA ARG A 56 5.42 4.76 2.18
C ARG A 56 5.23 6.26 1.94
N ILE A 57 6.25 6.97 1.49
CA ILE A 57 6.13 8.40 1.15
C ILE A 57 5.06 8.61 0.07
N MET A 58 5.08 7.81 -0.99
CA MET A 58 4.08 7.92 -2.07
C MET A 58 2.65 7.71 -1.54
N SER A 59 2.47 6.82 -0.57
CA SER A 59 1.16 6.60 0.03
C SER A 59 0.70 7.78 0.90
N PHE A 60 1.61 8.41 1.64
CA PHE A 60 1.32 9.64 2.40
C PHE A 60 0.93 10.81 1.48
N VAL A 61 1.63 10.97 0.35
CA VAL A 61 1.32 12.00 -0.64
C VAL A 61 -0.10 11.84 -1.17
N VAL A 62 -0.52 10.61 -1.51
CA VAL A 62 -1.89 10.33 -1.98
C VAL A 62 -2.92 10.73 -0.92
N ILE A 63 -2.71 10.35 0.35
CA ILE A 63 -3.62 10.69 1.45
C ILE A 63 -3.72 12.21 1.63
N ALA A 64 -2.60 12.92 1.55
CA ALA A 64 -2.56 14.39 1.67
C ALA A 64 -3.29 15.10 0.52
N LEU A 65 -3.39 14.48 -0.67
CA LEU A 65 -4.08 15.05 -1.82
C LEU A 65 -5.60 14.84 -1.80
N ILE A 66 -6.13 13.90 -0.99
CA ILE A 66 -7.58 13.61 -0.92
C ILE A 66 -8.41 14.86 -0.57
N PRO A 67 -8.07 15.67 0.46
CA PRO A 67 -8.84 16.86 0.79
C PRO A 67 -8.85 17.90 -0.34
N ALA A 68 -7.70 18.10 -1.00
CA ALA A 68 -7.59 19.03 -2.13
C ALA A 68 -8.40 18.56 -3.35
N LEU A 69 -8.42 17.24 -3.60
CA LEU A 69 -9.23 16.63 -4.65
C LEU A 69 -10.73 16.82 -4.38
N LEU A 70 -11.20 16.55 -3.17
CA LEU A 70 -12.60 16.73 -2.80
C LEU A 70 -13.04 18.20 -2.88
N PHE A 71 -12.19 19.11 -2.41
CA PHE A 71 -12.43 20.55 -2.54
C PHE A 71 -12.46 20.98 -4.01
N GLY A 72 -11.56 20.46 -4.84
CA GLY A 72 -11.55 20.71 -6.28
C GLY A 72 -12.83 20.23 -6.96
N MET A 73 -13.29 19.01 -6.69
CA MET A 73 -14.54 18.47 -7.23
C MET A 73 -15.75 19.31 -6.84
N TYR A 74 -15.81 19.74 -5.58
CA TYR A 74 -16.89 20.61 -5.09
C TYR A 74 -16.89 21.98 -5.80
N ASN A 75 -15.73 22.63 -5.92
CA ASN A 75 -15.62 23.93 -6.57
C ASN A 75 -15.92 23.87 -8.07
N VAL A 76 -15.47 22.82 -8.76
CA VAL A 76 -15.79 22.61 -10.17
C VAL A 76 -17.30 22.43 -10.34
N GLY A 77 -17.95 21.60 -9.52
CA GLY A 77 -19.41 21.44 -9.56
C GLY A 77 -20.16 22.75 -9.28
N TYR A 78 -19.69 23.55 -8.33
CA TYR A 78 -20.28 24.85 -7.98
C TYR A 78 -20.12 25.90 -9.10
N GLN A 79 -18.99 25.89 -9.82
CA GLN A 79 -18.71 26.85 -10.90
C GLN A 79 -19.32 26.46 -12.26
N ASN A 80 -19.78 25.22 -12.44
CA ASN A 80 -20.43 24.76 -13.67
C ASN A 80 -21.97 24.92 -13.65
N PHE A 81 -22.49 25.74 -12.72
CA PHE A 81 -23.90 26.13 -12.63
C PHE A 81 -24.10 27.61 -13.01
#